data_AF-A0A5E4JLQ9-F1
#
_entry.id   AF-A0A5E4JLQ9-F1
#
_cell.length_a   1.000
_cell.length_b   1.000
_cell.length_c   1.000
_cell.angle_alpha   90.00
_cell.angle_beta   90.00
_cell.angle_gamma   90.00
#
_symmetry.space_group_name_H-M   'P 1'
#
loop_
_entity.id
_entity.type
_entity.pdbx_description
1 polymer ?
#
loop_
_entity_poly.entity_id
_entity_poly.type
_entity_poly.pdbx_seq_one_letter_code
_entity_poly.pdbx_strand_id
1 'polypeptide(L)'
;MSLQLLFCADRARHLEEEIEPAIKQGKVVICDRYFFSTLAYGFASGINFDWLYAINKAFRMPDLVFFIDVSPDISINGIAKGREQRELFEKRESLGKVRRAYLNLAKKFRFKIVNGEAGADETSGEIAKAVDSFFNIKAKHK
;
A
#
# COMPACT_ATOMS: atom_id res chain seq x y z
N MET A 1 -11.07 14.75 8.26
CA MET A 1 -11.14 13.62 9.21
C MET A 1 -12.19 12.57 8.80
N SER A 2 -13.42 12.97 8.41
CA SER A 2 -14.49 12.03 8.03
C SER A 2 -14.14 11.04 6.92
N LEU A 3 -13.42 11.46 5.88
CA LEU A 3 -12.96 10.57 4.80
C LEU A 3 -12.06 9.42 5.30
N GLN A 4 -11.21 9.68 6.31
CA GLN A 4 -10.33 8.65 6.87
C GLN A 4 -11.13 7.60 7.66
N LEU A 5 -12.20 8.03 8.33
CA LEU A 5 -13.12 7.11 9.01
C LEU A 5 -13.91 6.27 7.99
N LEU A 6 -14.30 6.85 6.85
CA LEU A 6 -14.94 6.09 5.76
C LEU A 6 -14.01 5.00 5.22
N PHE A 7 -12.73 5.31 4.98
CA PHE A 7 -11.74 4.28 4.59
C PHE A 7 -11.53 3.20 5.65
N CYS A 8 -11.66 3.53 6.94
CA CYS A 8 -11.58 2.53 8.00
C CYS A 8 -12.83 1.64 8.02
N ALA A 9 -14.02 2.22 7.86
CA ALA A 9 -15.27 1.48 7.82
C ALA A 9 -15.33 0.53 6.62
N ASP A 10 -14.95 1.02 5.44
CA ASP A 10 -14.85 0.22 4.20
C ASP A 10 -13.90 -0.97 4.38
N ARG A 11 -12.72 -0.73 4.95
CA ARG A 11 -11.76 -1.81 5.24
C ARG A 11 -12.25 -2.81 6.27
N ALA A 12 -12.95 -2.35 7.31
CA ALA A 12 -13.51 -3.23 8.33
C ALA A 12 -14.48 -4.23 7.68
N ARG A 13 -15.36 -3.74 6.81
CA ARG A 13 -16.25 -4.57 6.01
C ARG A 13 -15.48 -5.54 5.11
N HIS A 14 -14.55 -5.03 4.30
CA HIS A 14 -13.78 -5.87 3.37
C HIS A 14 -12.99 -6.99 4.08
N LEU A 15 -12.46 -6.71 5.28
CA LEU A 15 -11.82 -7.72 6.11
C LEU A 15 -12.78 -8.80 6.56
N GLU A 16 -13.96 -8.41 7.06
CA GLU A 16 -14.97 -9.31 7.59
C GLU A 16 -15.59 -10.19 6.51
N GLU A 17 -15.95 -9.59 5.37
CA GLU A 17 -16.74 -10.24 4.33
C GLU A 17 -15.88 -11.05 3.34
N GLU A 18 -14.62 -10.66 3.10
CA GLU A 18 -13.81 -11.28 2.04
C GLU A 18 -12.46 -11.81 2.54
N ILE A 19 -11.64 -10.97 3.20
CA ILE A 19 -10.24 -11.31 3.49
C ILE A 19 -10.13 -12.39 4.57
N GLU A 20 -10.75 -12.21 5.74
CA GLU A 20 -10.66 -13.18 6.83
C GLU A 20 -11.28 -14.54 6.47
N PRO A 21 -12.44 -14.61 5.78
CA PRO A 21 -12.95 -15.87 5.25
C PRO A 21 -12.00 -16.56 4.28
N ALA A 22 -11.38 -15.83 3.34
CA ALA A 22 -10.43 -16.39 2.38
C ALA A 22 -9.18 -16.94 3.07
N ILE A 23 -8.62 -16.20 4.03
CA ILE A 23 -7.44 -16.64 4.80
C ILE A 23 -7.77 -17.88 5.64
N LYS A 24 -8.95 -17.94 6.27
CA LYS A 24 -9.40 -19.15 7.02
C LYS A 24 -9.50 -20.39 6.14
N GLN A 25 -9.78 -20.22 4.84
CA GLN A 25 -9.77 -21.29 3.84
C GLN A 25 -8.36 -21.64 3.32
N GLY A 26 -7.30 -21.02 3.85
CA GLY A 26 -5.93 -21.24 3.42
C GLY A 26 -5.56 -20.56 2.10
N LYS A 27 -6.36 -19.60 1.62
CA LYS A 27 -6.08 -18.87 0.38
C LYS A 27 -5.07 -17.76 0.61
N VAL A 28 -4.33 -17.42 -0.46
CA VAL A 28 -3.52 -16.20 -0.53
C VAL A 28 -4.42 -15.05 -0.96
N VAL A 29 -4.35 -13.93 -0.24
CA VAL A 29 -5.08 -12.70 -0.57
C VAL A 29 -4.07 -11.63 -1.00
N ILE A 30 -4.32 -11.03 -2.16
CA ILE A 30 -3.55 -9.90 -2.68
C ILE A 30 -4.46 -8.67 -2.63
N CYS A 31 -4.03 -7.63 -1.92
CA CYS A 31 -4.77 -6.37 -1.83
C CYS A 31 -3.99 -5.27 -2.57
N ASP A 32 -4.65 -4.58 -3.50
CA ASP A 32 -4.18 -3.29 -3.98
C ASP A 32 -4.58 -2.21 -2.96
N ARG A 33 -3.56 -1.62 -2.33
CA ARG A 33 -3.67 -0.72 -1.17
C ARG A 33 -4.27 -1.39 0.07
N TYR A 34 -4.00 -0.75 1.21
CA TYR A 34 -4.50 -1.17 2.52
C TYR A 34 -4.41 0.00 3.51
N PHE A 35 -4.42 -0.22 4.83
CA PHE A 35 -4.37 0.89 5.79
C PHE A 35 -3.10 1.74 5.70
N PHE A 36 -1.99 1.21 5.17
CA PHE A 36 -0.80 2.01 4.93
C PHE A 36 -1.03 3.18 3.97
N SER A 37 -1.97 3.04 3.04
CA SER A 37 -2.39 4.14 2.17
C SER A 37 -3.14 5.22 2.94
N THR A 38 -3.99 4.85 3.89
CA THR A 38 -4.63 5.80 4.83
C THR A 38 -3.57 6.55 5.63
N LEU A 39 -2.53 5.87 6.13
CA LEU A 39 -1.42 6.52 6.83
C LEU A 39 -0.65 7.47 5.92
N ALA A 40 -0.23 7.02 4.74
CA ALA A 40 0.62 7.79 3.84
C ALA A 40 -0.09 9.04 3.29
N TYR A 41 -1.29 8.86 2.73
CA TYR A 41 -2.07 9.96 2.16
C TYR A 41 -2.63 10.88 3.23
N GLY A 42 -3.18 10.32 4.32
CA GLY A 42 -3.69 11.12 5.44
C GLY A 42 -2.61 12.01 6.04
N PHE A 43 -1.41 11.46 6.29
CA PHE A 43 -0.28 12.23 6.82
C PHE A 43 0.21 13.28 5.83
N ALA A 44 0.32 12.94 4.54
CA ALA A 44 0.68 13.90 3.49
C ALA A 44 -0.34 15.04 3.34
N SER A 45 -1.60 14.81 3.71
CA SER A 45 -2.65 15.83 3.79
C SER A 45 -2.69 16.60 5.13
N GLY A 46 -1.70 16.42 6.02
CA GLY A 46 -1.56 17.17 7.27
C GLY A 46 -2.36 16.61 8.44
N ILE A 47 -2.90 15.40 8.35
CA ILE A 47 -3.58 14.75 9.48
C ILE A 47 -2.52 14.17 10.43
N ASN A 48 -2.74 14.30 11.74
CA ASN A 48 -1.86 13.77 12.76
C ASN A 48 -1.63 12.25 12.60
N PHE A 49 -0.36 11.84 12.58
CA PHE A 49 0.03 10.45 12.35
C PHE A 49 -0.46 9.51 13.46
N ASP A 50 -0.36 9.91 14.72
CA ASP A 50 -0.74 9.06 15.85
C ASP A 50 -2.24 8.78 15.85
N TRP A 51 -3.05 9.78 15.48
CA TRP A 51 -4.49 9.59 15.28
C TRP A 51 -4.78 8.62 14.12
N LEU A 52 -4.14 8.81 12.96
CA LEU A 52 -4.28 7.89 11.82
C LEU A 52 -3.87 6.47 12.20
N TYR A 53 -2.76 6.31 12.93
CA TYR A 53 -2.30 5.01 13.38
C TYR A 53 -3.25 4.39 14.38
N ALA A 54 -3.76 5.17 15.36
CA ALA A 54 -4.69 4.70 16.37
C ALA A 54 -5.98 4.11 15.80
N ILE A 55 -6.55 4.74 14.76
CA ILE A 55 -7.78 4.24 14.12
C ILE A 55 -7.54 3.05 13.17
N ASN A 56 -6.28 2.76 12.80
CA ASN A 56 -5.95 1.68 11.88
C ASN A 56 -5.23 0.48 12.52
N LYS A 57 -4.61 0.65 13.70
CA LYS A 57 -3.73 -0.36 14.32
C LYS A 57 -4.42 -1.69 14.69
N ALA A 58 -5.75 -1.70 14.76
CA ALA A 58 -6.53 -2.90 15.05
C ALA A 58 -6.74 -3.79 13.81
N PHE A 59 -6.53 -3.25 12.60
CA PHE A 59 -6.67 -4.03 11.37
C PHE A 59 -5.54 -5.06 11.25
N ARG A 60 -5.86 -6.19 10.61
CA ARG A 60 -4.91 -7.28 10.35
C ARG A 60 -3.66 -6.73 9.69
N MET A 61 -2.48 -7.06 10.22
CA MET A 61 -1.21 -6.77 9.56
C MET A 61 -0.99 -7.68 8.34
N PRO A 62 -0.64 -7.14 7.16
CA PRO A 62 -0.24 -7.96 6.03
C PRO A 62 1.06 -8.72 6.33
N ASP A 63 1.14 -9.95 5.83
CA ASP A 63 2.33 -10.80 5.89
C ASP A 63 3.50 -10.26 5.05
N LEU A 64 3.18 -9.63 3.91
CA LEU A 64 4.13 -9.04 2.99
C LEU A 64 3.55 -7.74 2.44
N VAL A 65 4.38 -6.71 2.37
CA VAL A 65 3.98 -5.39 1.87
C VAL A 65 5.00 -4.92 0.86
N PHE A 66 4.52 -4.57 -0.33
CA PHE A 66 5.33 -3.98 -1.38
C PHE A 66 5.03 -2.49 -1.51
N PHE A 67 6.09 -1.69 -1.59
CA PHE A 67 5.99 -0.31 -2.04
C PHE A 67 6.70 -0.19 -3.39
N ILE A 68 5.92 -0.03 -4.45
CA ILE A 68 6.44 0.20 -5.80
C ILE A 68 6.81 1.67 -5.87
N ASP A 69 8.10 1.97 -5.78
CA ASP A 69 8.61 3.33 -5.75
C ASP A 69 8.76 3.88 -7.18
N VAL A 70 8.08 5.00 -7.42
CA VAL A 70 8.12 5.73 -8.69
C VAL A 70 8.31 7.21 -8.38
N SER A 71 9.18 7.88 -9.13
CA SER A 71 9.37 9.32 -8.99
C SER A 71 8.08 10.09 -9.32
N PRO A 72 7.77 11.19 -8.61
CA PRO A 72 6.57 11.98 -8.88
C PRO A 72 6.48 12.47 -10.34
N ASP A 73 7.63 12.76 -10.96
CA ASP A 73 7.73 13.15 -12.37
C ASP A 73 7.18 12.08 -13.32
N ILE A 74 7.61 10.84 -13.14
CA ILE A 74 7.13 9.71 -13.95
C ILE A 74 5.65 9.44 -13.67
N SER A 75 5.23 9.47 -12.40
CA SER A 75 3.83 9.25 -12.02
C SER A 75 2.89 10.25 -12.70
N ILE A 76 3.22 11.54 -12.70
CA ILE A 76 2.39 12.59 -13.34
C ILE A 76 2.31 12.39 -14.85
N ASN A 77 3.45 12.09 -15.49
CA ASN A 77 3.50 11.86 -16.92
C ASN A 77 2.71 10.61 -17.33
N GLY A 78 2.70 9.56 -16.49
CA GLY A 78 1.90 8.36 -16.69
C GLY A 78 0.40 8.64 -16.55
N ILE A 79 -0.02 9.35 -15.49
CA ILE A 79 -1.43 9.73 -15.26
C ILE A 79 -1.96 10.56 -16.43
N ALA A 80 -1.18 11.56 -16.89
CA ALA A 80 -1.57 12.44 -17.99
C ALA A 80 -1.75 11.72 -19.33
N LYS A 81 -1.11 10.55 -19.53
CA LYS A 81 -1.25 9.73 -20.74
C LYS A 81 -2.45 8.78 -20.69
N GLY A 82 -2.98 8.49 -19.49
CA GLY A 82 -3.99 7.44 -19.29
C GLY A 82 -5.39 7.91 -18.92
N ARG A 83 -5.58 9.18 -18.51
CA ARG A 83 -6.88 9.68 -17.99
C ARG A 83 -7.13 11.16 -18.31
N GLU A 84 -8.38 11.50 -18.62
CA GLU A 84 -8.83 12.90 -18.84
C GLU A 84 -9.05 13.69 -17.54
N GLN A 85 -9.36 13.02 -16.42
CA GLN A 85 -9.67 13.67 -15.14
C GLN A 85 -8.60 13.40 -14.08
N ARG A 86 -8.21 14.45 -13.35
CA ARG A 86 -7.25 14.37 -12.24
C ARG A 86 -7.95 13.99 -10.93
N GLU A 87 -7.46 12.97 -10.23
CA GLU A 87 -7.96 12.60 -8.89
C GLU A 87 -7.56 13.62 -7.81
N LEU A 88 -8.28 13.58 -6.67
CA LEU A 88 -8.15 14.48 -5.51
C LEU A 88 -6.70 14.65 -4.99
N PHE A 89 -5.79 13.70 -5.23
CA PHE A 89 -4.43 13.67 -4.69
C PHE A 89 -3.32 13.88 -5.72
N GLU A 90 -3.65 14.20 -6.97
CA GLU A 90 -2.71 14.18 -8.12
C GLU A 90 -1.98 15.51 -8.35
N LYS A 91 -1.62 16.24 -7.29
CA LYS A 91 -0.70 17.39 -7.38
C LYS A 91 0.73 16.92 -7.15
N ARG A 92 1.70 17.43 -7.93
CA ARG A 92 3.12 17.04 -7.84
C ARG A 92 3.70 17.13 -6.44
N GLU A 93 3.42 18.23 -5.75
CA GLU A 93 3.88 18.44 -4.37
C GLU A 93 3.26 17.41 -3.41
N SER A 94 1.98 17.07 -3.62
CA SER A 94 1.26 16.05 -2.86
C SER A 94 1.85 14.66 -3.09
N LEU A 95 2.18 14.29 -4.33
CA LEU A 95 2.83 13.01 -4.65
C LEU A 95 4.22 12.89 -4.02
N GLY A 96 5.00 13.97 -4.00
CA GLY A 96 6.28 14.00 -3.29
C GLY A 96 6.15 13.79 -1.78
N LYS A 97 5.13 14.40 -1.15
CA LYS A 97 4.80 14.20 0.27
C LYS A 97 4.36 12.76 0.55
N VAL A 98 3.50 12.21 -0.29
CA VAL A 98 3.01 10.82 -0.19
C VAL A 98 4.16 9.82 -0.35
N ARG A 99 5.03 9.99 -1.36
CA ARG A 99 6.22 9.14 -1.55
C ARG A 99 7.11 9.13 -0.30
N ARG A 100 7.40 10.30 0.27
CA ARG A 100 8.19 10.40 1.52
C ARG A 100 7.49 9.68 2.69
N ALA A 101 6.16 9.80 2.80
CA ALA A 101 5.42 9.09 3.82
C ALA A 101 5.53 7.56 3.65
N TYR A 102 5.39 7.04 2.42
CA TYR A 102 5.60 5.62 2.14
C TYR A 102 7.03 5.15 2.42
N LEU A 103 8.06 5.92 2.06
CA LEU A 103 9.45 5.57 2.37
C LEU A 103 9.69 5.47 3.88
N ASN A 104 9.08 6.36 4.68
CA ASN A 104 9.16 6.29 6.13
C ASN A 104 8.40 5.09 6.70
N LEU A 105 7.20 4.80 6.17
CA LEU A 105 6.44 3.61 6.54
C LEU A 105 7.19 2.33 6.16
N ALA A 106 7.84 2.30 5.01
CA ALA A 106 8.65 1.17 4.54
C ALA A 106 9.80 0.87 5.51
N LYS A 107 10.47 1.89 6.03
CA LYS A 107 11.48 1.72 7.10
C LYS A 107 10.85 1.21 8.40
N LYS A 108 9.74 1.80 8.83
CA LYS A 108 9.08 1.48 10.12
C LYS A 108 8.47 0.08 10.15
N PHE A 109 7.84 -0.35 9.05
CA PHE A 109 7.08 -1.59 8.95
C PHE A 109 7.75 -2.62 8.02
N ARG A 110 8.99 -2.37 7.61
CA ARG A 110 9.84 -3.28 6.83
C ARG A 110 9.21 -3.71 5.50
N PHE A 111 8.67 -2.76 4.74
CA PHE A 111 8.15 -3.05 3.39
C PHE A 111 9.30 -3.47 2.47
N LYS A 112 8.98 -4.29 1.48
CA LYS A 112 9.84 -4.50 0.33
C LYS A 112 9.63 -3.35 -0.65
N ILE A 113 10.63 -2.48 -0.77
CA ILE A 113 10.64 -1.42 -1.79
C ILE A 113 11.05 -2.07 -3.11
N VAL A 114 10.28 -1.82 -4.17
CA VAL A 114 10.48 -2.35 -5.52
C VAL A 114 10.63 -1.17 -6.48
N ASN A 115 11.57 -1.24 -7.41
CA ASN A 115 11.72 -0.19 -8.42
C ASN A 115 10.57 -0.25 -9.43
N GLY A 116 9.70 0.76 -9.45
CA GLY A 116 8.60 0.87 -10.40
C GLY A 116 8.99 1.52 -11.74
N GLU A 117 10.23 2.00 -11.88
CA GLU A 117 10.72 2.67 -13.10
C GLU A 117 11.41 1.71 -14.07
N ALA A 118 11.62 0.45 -13.65
CA ALA A 118 12.30 -0.60 -14.41
C ALA A 118 11.44 -1.25 -15.51
N GLY A 119 10.16 -0.86 -15.61
CA GLY A 119 9.19 -1.48 -16.52
C GLY A 119 8.41 -2.63 -15.87
N ALA A 120 7.21 -2.91 -16.38
CA ALA A 120 6.26 -3.81 -15.73
C ALA A 120 6.78 -5.24 -15.55
N ASP A 121 7.50 -5.78 -16.52
CA ASP A 121 8.05 -7.14 -16.46
C ASP A 121 9.15 -7.27 -15.40
N GLU A 122 10.04 -6.29 -15.31
CA GLU A 122 11.11 -6.31 -14.31
C GLU A 122 10.56 -6.10 -12.90
N THR A 123 9.67 -5.10 -12.71
CA THR A 123 8.99 -4.84 -11.44
C THR A 123 8.20 -6.07 -10.96
N SER A 124 7.43 -6.72 -11.84
CA SER A 124 6.66 -7.91 -11.49
C SER A 124 7.55 -9.11 -11.19
N GLY A 125 8.66 -9.28 -11.93
CA GLY A 125 9.65 -10.30 -11.67
C GLY A 125 10.33 -10.16 -10.29
N GLU A 126 10.59 -8.93 -9.84
CA GLU A 126 11.11 -8.69 -8.48
C GLU A 126 10.08 -9.07 -7.40
N ILE A 127 8.82 -8.68 -7.59
CA ILE A 127 7.73 -9.01 -6.66
C ILE A 127 7.54 -10.53 -6.57
N ALA A 128 7.49 -11.23 -7.71
CA ALA A 128 7.32 -12.68 -7.76
C ALA A 128 8.44 -13.41 -6.99
N LYS A 129 9.71 -13.03 -7.22
CA LYS A 129 10.86 -13.61 -6.47
C LYS A 129 10.74 -13.41 -4.96
N ALA A 130 10.26 -12.24 -4.52
CA ALA A 130 10.06 -11.96 -3.10
C ALA A 130 8.91 -12.79 -2.50
N VAL A 131 7.81 -12.97 -3.24
CA VAL A 131 6.70 -13.84 -2.86
C VAL A 131 7.15 -15.30 -2.76
N ASP A 132 7.88 -15.82 -3.75
CA ASP A 132 8.40 -17.19 -3.74
C ASP A 132 9.33 -17.42 -2.54
N SER A 133 10.23 -16.46 -2.28
CA SER A 133 11.13 -16.51 -1.13
C SER A 133 10.37 -16.57 0.20
N PHE A 134 9.29 -15.80 0.33
CA PHE A 134 8.46 -15.78 1.53
C PHE A 134 7.79 -17.14 1.80
N PHE A 135 7.20 -17.75 0.78
CA PHE A 135 6.57 -19.07 0.92
C PHE A 135 7.59 -20.19 1.14
N ASN A 136 8.76 -20.15 0.49
CA ASN A 136 9.82 -21.12 0.70
C ASN A 136 10.40 -21.10 2.12
N ILE A 137 10.45 -19.92 2.76
CA ILE A 137 10.86 -19.80 4.17
C ILE A 137 9.80 -20.38 5.09
N LYS A 138 8.51 -20.08 4.87
CA LYS A 138 7.42 -20.62 5.68
C LYS A 138 7.30 -22.14 5.57
N ALA A 139 7.58 -22.73 4.41
CA ALA A 139 7.57 -24.18 4.23
C ALA A 139 8.65 -24.92 5.04
N LYS A 140 9.74 -24.25 5.41
CA LYS A 140 10.82 -24.82 6.25
C LYS A 140 10.57 -24.68 7.75
N HIS A 141 9.55 -23.94 8.17
CA HIS A 141 9.25 -23.64 9.58
C HIS A 141 7.82 -24.09 9.97
N LYS A 142 7.20 -24.90 9.13
CA LYS A 142 5.97 -25.64 9.41
C LYS A 142 6.34 -27.11 9.54
#